data_AF-A0A2N4X2D1-F1
#
_entry.id   AF-A0A2N4X2D1-F1
#
_cell.length_a   1.000
_cell.length_b   1.000
_cell.length_c   1.000
_cell.angle_alpha   90.00
_cell.angle_beta   90.00
_cell.angle_gamma   90.00
#
_symmetry.space_group_name_H-M   'P 1'
#
loop_
_entity.id
_entity.type
_entity.pdbx_description
1 polymer ?
#
loop_
_entity_poly.entity_id
_entity_poly.type
_entity_poly.pdbx_seq_one_letter_code
_entity_poly.pdbx_strand_id
1 'polypeptide(L)'
;MADVEPSIVIDRRLEREDPTTRVSVIIDQAAILDLDGPVVILGDPGIGKSVLAQAIGRQTGFVYVRAASFVRNAQPQHLIPNGECLVIDGLDEIASATVGGGVDAILTQLSKLGYPRFILSSREVDWRGAADRIKIEDDYGRPAILLHLLAFDRGDATHFLRRNFPSVDADGALTHLADRGLEEIYKNPLTLRLIGEVAASDEALPISRAQLLERACQLLVQEENPRHHDAAHAHAEAEKLLLAAGAYAATQLLCDLAGLFNGPAGTIPDSCIHVGSIAALPHAEAIDAALHTRLVEAEGGQRFQLLHRVIAEYLGAKWLARCFQSGVSARRLFSLFGQGHGVPTSLRGLHAWLAHFDDTLAEV
;
A
#
# COMPACT_ATOMS: atom_id res chain seq x y z
N MET A 1 -20.38 -5.28 0.35
CA MET A 1 -19.80 -5.46 -0.98
C MET A 1 -20.21 -4.28 -1.83
N ALA A 2 -19.46 -3.19 -1.73
CA ALA A 2 -19.41 -2.26 -2.86
C ALA A 2 -18.44 -2.93 -3.84
N ASP A 3 -18.94 -3.33 -5.00
CA ASP A 3 -18.09 -3.62 -6.15
C ASP A 3 -17.37 -2.30 -6.50
N VAL A 4 -16.21 -2.08 -5.88
CA VAL A 4 -15.22 -1.18 -6.46
C VAL A 4 -14.77 -1.93 -7.71
N GLU A 5 -15.25 -1.50 -8.88
CA GLU A 5 -14.73 -1.99 -10.15
C GLU A 5 -13.20 -1.99 -10.05
N PRO A 6 -12.53 -3.13 -10.29
CA PRO A 6 -11.10 -3.18 -10.12
C PRO A 6 -10.48 -2.11 -11.02
N SER A 7 -9.72 -1.21 -10.41
CA SER A 7 -9.04 -0.11 -11.11
C SER A 7 -8.49 -0.63 -12.42
N ILE A 8 -8.91 -0.04 -13.53
CA ILE A 8 -8.67 -0.64 -14.83
C ILE A 8 -7.16 -0.76 -15.04
N VAL A 9 -6.70 -1.98 -15.30
CA VAL A 9 -5.29 -2.35 -15.32
C VAL A 9 -4.61 -1.64 -16.48
N ILE A 10 -3.61 -0.83 -16.16
CA ILE A 10 -2.66 -0.31 -17.14
C ILE A 10 -1.60 -1.37 -17.33
N ASP A 11 -1.34 -1.76 -18.57
CA ASP A 11 -0.27 -2.69 -18.88
C ASP A 11 1.05 -2.14 -18.36
N ARG A 12 1.68 -2.91 -17.48
CA ARG A 12 2.91 -2.49 -16.82
C ARG A 12 4.12 -2.95 -17.63
N ARG A 13 5.18 -2.15 -17.58
CA ARG A 13 6.51 -2.52 -18.09
C ARG A 13 7.39 -2.94 -16.93
N LEU A 14 8.21 -3.95 -17.17
CA LEU A 14 9.14 -4.47 -16.20
C LEU A 14 10.53 -4.56 -16.82
N GLU A 15 11.54 -4.30 -16.03
CA GLU A 15 12.94 -4.45 -16.42
C GLU A 15 13.47 -5.77 -15.88
N ARG A 16 14.19 -6.50 -16.73
CA ARG A 16 14.91 -7.72 -16.36
C ARG A 16 16.33 -7.63 -16.86
N GLU A 17 17.28 -8.10 -16.07
CA GLU A 17 18.66 -8.31 -16.53
C GLU A 17 18.75 -9.60 -17.38
N ASP A 18 19.25 -9.48 -18.60
CA ASP A 18 19.55 -10.63 -19.44
C ASP A 18 20.68 -11.46 -18.81
N PRO A 19 20.46 -12.76 -18.54
CA PRO A 19 21.43 -13.58 -17.81
C PRO A 19 22.75 -13.81 -18.58
N THR A 20 22.73 -13.66 -19.92
CA THR A 20 23.88 -13.87 -20.79
C THR A 20 24.67 -12.59 -20.98
N THR A 21 23.98 -11.50 -21.32
CA THR A 21 24.60 -10.23 -21.71
C THR A 21 24.74 -9.25 -20.55
N ARG A 22 24.05 -9.49 -19.43
CA ARG A 22 23.95 -8.56 -18.28
C ARG A 22 23.31 -7.22 -18.64
N VAL A 23 22.67 -7.12 -19.81
CA VAL A 23 21.99 -5.91 -20.27
C VAL A 23 20.55 -5.93 -19.78
N SER A 24 20.06 -4.78 -19.32
CA SER A 24 18.66 -4.59 -18.99
C SER A 24 17.77 -4.66 -20.24
N VAL A 25 16.72 -5.47 -20.16
CA VAL A 25 15.69 -5.62 -21.18
C VAL A 25 14.34 -5.26 -20.57
N ILE A 26 13.58 -4.42 -21.26
CA ILE A 26 12.21 -4.10 -20.87
C ILE A 26 11.28 -5.14 -21.48
N ILE A 27 10.40 -5.70 -20.67
CA ILE A 27 9.32 -6.61 -21.07
C ILE A 27 7.98 -6.02 -20.67
N ASP A 28 6.95 -6.34 -21.46
CA ASP A 28 5.57 -6.00 -21.14
C ASP A 28 4.97 -7.02 -20.16
N GLN A 29 3.97 -6.60 -19.39
CA GLN A 29 3.24 -7.43 -18.42
C GLN A 29 2.76 -8.76 -19.01
N ALA A 30 2.31 -8.78 -20.27
CA ALA A 30 1.84 -10.00 -20.92
C ALA A 30 2.93 -11.09 -21.01
N ALA A 31 4.19 -10.68 -21.20
CA ALA A 31 5.32 -11.61 -21.33
C ALA A 31 5.63 -12.36 -20.01
N ILE A 32 5.16 -11.87 -18.86
CA ILE A 32 5.34 -12.55 -17.56
C ILE A 32 4.69 -13.95 -17.59
N LEU A 33 3.56 -14.08 -18.27
CA LEU A 33 2.77 -15.32 -18.29
C LEU A 33 3.56 -16.49 -18.88
N ASP A 34 4.43 -16.19 -19.85
CA ASP A 34 5.23 -17.18 -20.60
C ASP A 34 6.60 -17.48 -19.96
N LEU A 35 6.98 -16.80 -18.88
CA LEU A 35 8.28 -17.02 -18.23
C LEU A 35 8.35 -18.37 -17.51
N ASP A 36 9.26 -19.24 -17.94
CA ASP A 36 9.46 -20.54 -17.28
C ASP A 36 10.26 -20.41 -15.97
N GLY A 37 9.78 -21.05 -14.91
CA GLY A 37 10.40 -21.08 -13.58
C GLY A 37 9.90 -20.04 -12.58
N PRO A 38 10.56 -19.96 -11.40
CA PRO A 38 10.24 -19.00 -10.35
C PRO A 38 10.45 -17.56 -10.81
N VAL A 39 9.49 -16.68 -10.55
CA VAL A 39 9.59 -15.25 -10.85
C VAL A 39 9.47 -14.44 -9.57
N VAL A 40 10.29 -13.40 -9.42
CA VAL A 40 10.16 -12.42 -8.34
C VAL A 40 10.03 -11.03 -8.94
N ILE A 41 8.92 -10.36 -8.63
CA ILE A 41 8.61 -8.99 -9.04
C ILE A 41 8.96 -8.04 -7.90
N LEU A 42 9.94 -7.18 -8.14
CA LEU A 42 10.42 -6.18 -7.22
C LEU A 42 9.92 -4.79 -7.62
N GLY A 43 9.79 -3.91 -6.63
CA GLY A 43 9.48 -2.51 -6.87
C GLY A 43 9.09 -1.76 -5.61
N ASP A 44 9.01 -0.45 -5.72
CA ASP A 44 8.75 0.44 -4.57
C ASP A 44 7.32 0.31 -4.00
N PRO A 45 7.09 0.76 -2.75
CA PRO A 45 5.75 0.86 -2.19
C PRO A 45 4.80 1.67 -3.08
N GLY A 46 3.59 1.16 -3.32
CA GLY A 46 2.56 1.84 -4.12
C GLY A 46 2.76 1.81 -5.64
N ILE A 47 3.87 1.28 -6.17
CA ILE A 47 4.17 1.24 -7.61
C ILE A 47 3.21 0.35 -8.45
N GLY A 48 2.31 -0.37 -7.78
CA GLY A 48 1.27 -1.19 -8.40
C GLY A 48 1.53 -2.70 -8.41
N LYS A 49 2.44 -3.22 -7.56
CA LYS A 49 2.74 -4.67 -7.49
C LYS A 49 1.50 -5.53 -7.22
N SER A 50 0.68 -5.16 -6.23
CA SER A 50 -0.53 -5.92 -5.89
C SER A 50 -1.57 -5.89 -7.01
N VAL A 51 -1.73 -4.74 -7.69
CA VAL A 51 -2.62 -4.60 -8.85
C VAL A 51 -2.14 -5.50 -9.99
N LEU A 52 -0.83 -5.53 -10.25
CA LEU A 52 -0.21 -6.42 -11.23
C LEU A 52 -0.39 -7.90 -10.85
N ALA A 53 -0.13 -8.27 -9.60
CA ALA A 53 -0.31 -9.63 -9.10
C ALA A 53 -1.76 -10.12 -9.24
N GLN A 54 -2.74 -9.26 -8.91
CA GLN A 54 -4.15 -9.56 -9.11
C GLN A 54 -4.51 -9.68 -10.60
N ALA A 55 -3.95 -8.82 -11.45
CA ALA A 55 -4.18 -8.89 -12.89
C ALA A 55 -3.65 -10.19 -13.51
N ILE A 56 -2.47 -10.66 -13.06
CA ILE A 56 -1.90 -11.95 -13.45
C ILE A 56 -2.77 -13.10 -12.92
N GLY A 57 -3.17 -13.06 -11.65
CA GLY A 57 -4.00 -14.10 -11.05
C GLY A 57 -5.44 -14.19 -11.58
N ARG A 58 -5.87 -13.26 -12.43
CA ARG A 58 -7.13 -13.35 -13.21
C ARG A 58 -6.95 -14.11 -14.52
N GLN A 59 -5.72 -14.35 -14.96
CA GLN A 59 -5.43 -15.10 -16.17
C GLN A 59 -5.66 -16.60 -15.93
N THR A 60 -6.09 -17.31 -16.96
CA THR A 60 -6.26 -18.77 -16.89
C THR A 60 -4.93 -19.44 -16.56
N GLY A 61 -4.93 -20.36 -15.59
CA GLY A 61 -3.73 -21.08 -15.16
C GLY A 61 -2.94 -20.39 -14.04
N PHE A 62 -3.46 -19.31 -13.46
CA PHE A 62 -2.84 -18.55 -12.37
C PHE A 62 -3.81 -18.39 -11.20
N VAL A 63 -3.29 -18.45 -9.97
CA VAL A 63 -4.07 -18.22 -8.75
C VAL A 63 -3.42 -17.15 -7.89
N TYR A 64 -4.16 -16.07 -7.64
CA TYR A 64 -3.73 -15.02 -6.73
C TYR A 64 -3.91 -15.41 -5.25
N VAL A 65 -2.89 -15.15 -4.44
CA VAL A 65 -2.95 -15.28 -2.98
C VAL A 65 -2.07 -14.22 -2.31
N ARG A 66 -2.52 -13.66 -1.18
CA ARG A 66 -1.67 -12.82 -0.32
C ARG A 66 -0.64 -13.68 0.41
N ALA A 67 0.62 -13.25 0.46
CA ALA A 67 1.72 -13.98 1.07
C ALA A 67 1.45 -14.33 2.54
N ALA A 68 0.99 -13.36 3.35
CA ALA A 68 0.66 -13.59 4.75
C ALA A 68 -0.46 -14.63 4.94
N SER A 69 -1.45 -14.65 4.06
CA SER A 69 -2.54 -15.65 4.07
C SER A 69 -2.04 -17.02 3.61
N PHE A 70 -1.16 -17.07 2.61
CA PHE A 70 -0.55 -18.29 2.12
C PHE A 70 0.30 -18.98 3.20
N VAL A 71 1.17 -18.23 3.88
CA VAL A 71 2.04 -18.76 4.95
C VAL A 71 1.24 -19.35 6.10
N ARG A 72 0.12 -18.73 6.51
CA ARG A 72 -0.73 -19.20 7.60
C ARG A 72 -1.72 -20.29 7.20
N ASN A 73 -1.86 -20.62 5.91
CA ASN A 73 -2.82 -21.61 5.48
C ASN A 73 -2.38 -23.02 5.92
N ALA A 74 -3.23 -23.70 6.69
CA ALA A 74 -3.00 -25.06 7.15
C ALA A 74 -3.23 -26.12 6.06
N GLN A 75 -3.97 -25.77 5.01
CA GLN A 75 -4.33 -26.64 3.90
C GLN A 75 -4.08 -25.94 2.54
N PRO A 76 -2.82 -25.59 2.24
CA PRO A 76 -2.49 -24.87 1.00
C PRO A 76 -2.85 -25.66 -0.26
N GLN A 77 -2.98 -27.00 -0.17
CA GLN A 77 -3.36 -27.88 -1.29
C GLN A 77 -4.73 -27.56 -1.90
N HIS A 78 -5.61 -26.88 -1.16
CA HIS A 78 -6.90 -26.44 -1.68
C HIS A 78 -6.82 -25.12 -2.46
N LEU A 79 -5.67 -24.43 -2.42
CA LEU A 79 -5.48 -23.17 -3.14
C LEU A 79 -5.13 -23.37 -4.61
N ILE A 80 -4.54 -24.50 -4.99
CA ILE A 80 -4.12 -24.77 -6.37
C ILE A 80 -4.93 -25.96 -6.91
N PRO A 81 -5.98 -25.71 -7.70
CA PRO A 81 -6.51 -26.75 -8.57
C PRO A 81 -5.50 -27.03 -9.69
N ASN A 82 -5.02 -28.27 -9.83
CA ASN A 82 -4.41 -28.79 -11.06
C ASN A 82 -3.13 -28.13 -11.60
N GLY A 83 -2.14 -27.80 -10.75
CA GLY A 83 -0.80 -27.42 -11.22
C GLY A 83 -0.68 -26.00 -11.80
N GLU A 84 -1.64 -25.14 -11.47
CA GLU A 84 -1.64 -23.71 -11.79
C GLU A 84 -0.46 -22.96 -11.11
N CYS A 85 -0.07 -21.83 -11.70
CA CYS A 85 0.97 -20.97 -11.15
C CYS A 85 0.42 -20.12 -10.00
N LEU A 86 1.09 -20.14 -8.84
CA LEU A 86 0.73 -19.27 -7.72
C LEU A 86 1.29 -17.86 -7.91
N VAL A 87 0.43 -16.86 -7.83
CA VAL A 87 0.81 -15.45 -7.77
C VAL A 87 0.69 -14.99 -6.32
N ILE A 88 1.83 -14.95 -5.63
CA ILE A 88 1.96 -14.67 -4.21
C ILE A 88 2.31 -13.19 -4.03
N ASP A 89 1.39 -12.43 -3.44
CA ASP A 89 1.54 -10.98 -3.30
C ASP A 89 1.94 -10.56 -1.89
N GLY A 90 3.01 -9.76 -1.76
CA GLY A 90 3.38 -9.03 -0.55
C GLY A 90 4.33 -9.79 0.37
N LEU A 91 5.53 -10.16 -0.09
CA LEU A 91 6.58 -10.70 0.80
C LEU A 91 6.82 -9.81 2.02
N ASP A 92 6.74 -8.49 1.83
CA ASP A 92 6.89 -7.46 2.87
C ASP A 92 5.77 -7.47 3.93
N GLU A 93 4.66 -8.17 3.68
CA GLU A 93 3.56 -8.35 4.64
C GLU A 93 3.79 -9.55 5.58
N ILE A 94 4.86 -10.34 5.37
CA ILE A 94 5.21 -11.45 6.25
C ILE A 94 6.03 -10.92 7.43
N ALA A 95 5.59 -11.24 8.66
CA ALA A 95 6.23 -10.80 9.89
C ALA A 95 7.74 -11.09 9.89
N SER A 96 8.54 -10.06 10.17
CA SER A 96 10.00 -10.09 10.20
C SER A 96 10.59 -11.11 11.18
N ALA A 97 9.82 -11.50 12.22
CA ALA A 97 10.18 -12.48 13.23
C ALA A 97 10.10 -13.95 12.77
N THR A 98 9.72 -14.22 11.52
CA THR A 98 9.65 -15.59 11.00
C THR A 98 11.05 -16.21 10.89
N VAL A 99 11.26 -17.35 11.55
CA VAL A 99 12.53 -18.10 11.51
C VAL A 99 12.87 -18.41 10.06
N GLY A 100 14.10 -18.08 9.61
CA GLY A 100 14.53 -18.25 8.22
C GLY A 100 14.18 -17.08 7.28
N GLY A 101 13.22 -16.22 7.65
CA GLY A 101 12.74 -15.06 6.87
C GLY A 101 11.52 -15.35 6.00
N GLY A 102 10.98 -14.30 5.36
CA GLY A 102 9.73 -14.41 4.58
C GLY A 102 9.80 -15.40 3.41
N VAL A 103 10.91 -15.41 2.65
CA VAL A 103 11.09 -16.33 1.52
C VAL A 103 11.11 -17.79 1.98
N ASP A 104 11.75 -18.06 3.12
CA ASP A 104 11.82 -19.40 3.71
C ASP A 104 10.43 -19.95 4.08
N ALA A 105 9.59 -19.08 4.64
CA ALA A 105 8.21 -19.41 4.97
C ALA A 105 7.36 -19.71 3.74
N ILE A 106 7.57 -18.95 2.65
CA ILE A 106 6.92 -19.19 1.36
C ILE A 106 7.36 -20.53 0.76
N LEU A 107 8.67 -20.78 0.69
CA LEU A 107 9.24 -22.03 0.17
C LEU A 107 8.78 -23.25 0.97
N THR A 108 8.70 -23.13 2.30
CA THR A 108 8.15 -24.18 3.18
C THR A 108 6.69 -24.51 2.87
N GLN A 109 5.88 -23.54 2.45
CA GLN A 109 4.51 -23.83 2.02
C GLN A 109 4.46 -24.40 0.59
N LEU A 110 5.30 -23.90 -0.32
CA LEU A 110 5.40 -24.41 -1.69
C LEU A 110 5.89 -25.86 -1.74
N SER A 111 6.77 -26.28 -0.83
CA SER A 111 7.25 -27.67 -0.75
C SER A 111 6.12 -28.67 -0.46
N LYS A 112 5.13 -28.28 0.36
CA LYS A 112 3.91 -29.08 0.62
C LYS A 112 3.04 -29.26 -0.62
N LEU A 113 3.21 -28.40 -1.61
CA LEU A 113 2.49 -28.42 -2.89
C LEU A 113 3.31 -29.08 -4.01
N GLY A 114 4.52 -29.58 -3.71
CA GLY A 114 5.40 -30.18 -4.71
C GLY A 114 6.10 -29.16 -5.62
N TYR A 115 6.39 -27.95 -5.10
CA TYR A 115 7.11 -26.89 -5.80
C TYR A 115 6.46 -26.45 -7.13
N PRO A 116 5.20 -25.99 -7.11
CA PRO A 116 4.55 -25.44 -8.30
C PRO A 116 5.28 -24.18 -8.77
N ARG A 117 5.12 -23.82 -10.05
CA ARG A 117 5.58 -22.52 -10.56
C ARG A 117 4.95 -21.40 -9.72
N PHE A 118 5.74 -20.40 -9.35
CA PHE A 118 5.23 -19.24 -8.62
C PHE A 118 5.79 -17.91 -9.16
N ILE A 119 5.01 -16.86 -8.91
CA ILE A 119 5.38 -15.46 -9.06
C ILE A 119 5.25 -14.83 -7.67
N LEU A 120 6.31 -14.22 -7.15
CA LEU A 120 6.33 -13.58 -5.83
C LEU A 120 6.53 -12.07 -5.98
N SER A 121 5.69 -11.24 -5.36
CA SER A 121 5.91 -9.80 -5.28
C SER A 121 6.63 -9.41 -3.98
N SER A 122 7.58 -8.48 -4.04
CA SER A 122 8.32 -7.96 -2.89
C SER A 122 8.71 -6.49 -3.08
N ARG A 123 9.04 -5.79 -2.00
CA ARG A 123 9.80 -4.54 -2.10
C ARG A 123 11.27 -4.85 -2.37
N GLU A 124 11.96 -3.91 -3.00
CA GLU A 124 13.41 -3.98 -3.25
C GLU A 124 14.19 -4.18 -1.94
N VAL A 125 13.80 -3.48 -0.87
CA VAL A 125 14.49 -3.51 0.42
C VAL A 125 14.27 -4.80 1.21
N ASP A 126 13.16 -5.49 0.97
CA ASP A 126 12.81 -6.74 1.64
C ASP A 126 13.41 -7.96 0.95
N TRP A 127 13.87 -7.79 -0.29
CA TRP A 127 14.59 -8.80 -1.07
C TRP A 127 16.07 -8.86 -0.65
N ARG A 128 16.51 -9.98 -0.06
CA ARG A 128 17.88 -10.12 0.47
C ARG A 128 18.92 -10.51 -0.59
N GLY A 129 18.64 -10.19 -1.86
CA GLY A 129 19.55 -10.38 -2.96
C GLY A 129 20.00 -11.84 -3.11
N ALA A 130 21.30 -12.09 -2.92
CA ALA A 130 21.89 -13.41 -3.12
C ALA A 130 21.32 -14.49 -2.19
N ALA A 131 21.01 -14.16 -0.92
CA ALA A 131 20.55 -15.15 0.05
C ALA A 131 19.21 -15.76 -0.34
N ASP A 132 18.25 -14.95 -0.78
CA ASP A 132 16.93 -15.43 -1.20
C ASP A 132 16.99 -16.11 -2.58
N ARG A 133 17.88 -15.66 -3.49
CA ARG A 133 18.11 -16.34 -4.78
C ARG A 133 18.60 -17.77 -4.60
N ILE A 134 19.59 -17.98 -3.73
CA ILE A 134 20.20 -19.30 -3.49
C ILE A 134 19.14 -20.28 -2.98
N LYS A 135 18.31 -19.87 -2.01
CA LYS A 135 17.24 -20.72 -1.48
C LYS A 135 16.25 -21.17 -2.55
N ILE A 136 15.83 -20.26 -3.41
CA ILE A 136 14.91 -20.59 -4.51
C ILE A 136 15.60 -21.54 -5.50
N GLU A 137 16.87 -21.32 -5.81
CA GLU A 137 17.64 -22.18 -6.72
C GLU A 137 17.85 -23.59 -6.16
N ASP A 138 18.13 -23.72 -4.86
CA ASP A 138 18.29 -25.01 -4.19
C ASP A 138 17.00 -25.84 -4.25
N ASP A 139 15.83 -25.20 -4.05
CA ASP A 139 14.53 -25.88 -4.04
C ASP A 139 13.99 -26.17 -5.45
N TYR A 140 14.19 -25.26 -6.42
CA TYR A 140 13.64 -25.38 -7.79
C TYR A 140 14.65 -25.91 -8.82
N GLY A 141 15.92 -26.07 -8.46
CA GLY A 141 17.00 -26.47 -9.35
C GLY A 141 17.32 -25.44 -10.45
N ARG A 142 16.83 -24.21 -10.31
CA ARG A 142 17.06 -23.10 -11.25
C ARG A 142 16.89 -21.74 -10.55
N PRO A 143 17.63 -20.70 -10.96
CA PRO A 143 17.53 -19.39 -10.34
C PRO A 143 16.19 -18.71 -10.63
N ALA A 144 15.74 -17.88 -9.69
CA ALA A 144 14.58 -17.02 -9.89
C ALA A 144 14.84 -15.95 -10.96
N ILE A 145 13.83 -15.71 -11.81
CA ILE A 145 13.81 -14.58 -12.74
C ILE A 145 13.39 -13.34 -11.98
N LEU A 146 14.28 -12.34 -11.90
CA LEU A 146 13.95 -11.06 -11.28
C LEU A 146 13.41 -10.08 -12.31
N LEU A 147 12.29 -9.45 -11.94
CA LEU A 147 11.64 -8.40 -12.70
C LEU A 147 11.50 -7.16 -11.82
N HIS A 148 11.96 -6.01 -12.27
CA HIS A 148 11.81 -4.73 -11.62
C HIS A 148 10.64 -3.97 -12.25
N LEU A 149 9.58 -3.73 -11.50
CA LEU A 149 8.40 -3.01 -11.98
C LEU A 149 8.74 -1.54 -12.20
N LEU A 150 8.60 -1.05 -13.44
CA LEU A 150 8.93 0.32 -13.77
C LEU A 150 7.86 1.30 -13.28
N ALA A 151 8.32 2.48 -12.86
CA ALA A 151 7.45 3.61 -12.55
C ALA A 151 6.62 4.02 -13.79
N PHE A 152 5.48 4.68 -13.56
CA PHE A 152 4.74 5.30 -14.66
C PHE A 152 5.60 6.35 -15.35
N ASP A 153 5.66 6.28 -16.67
CA ASP A 153 6.07 7.42 -17.47
C ASP A 153 4.88 8.35 -17.74
N ARG A 154 5.12 9.42 -18.50
CA ARG A 154 4.07 10.38 -18.85
C ARG A 154 2.95 9.73 -19.69
N GLY A 155 3.29 8.78 -20.56
CA GLY A 155 2.31 8.05 -21.37
C GLY A 155 1.41 7.17 -20.51
N ASP A 156 2.00 6.40 -19.60
CA ASP A 156 1.28 5.60 -18.60
C ASP A 156 0.34 6.49 -17.77
N ALA A 157 0.85 7.63 -17.27
CA ALA A 157 0.08 8.56 -16.47
C ALA A 157 -1.07 9.22 -17.26
N THR A 158 -0.84 9.54 -18.53
CA THR A 158 -1.88 10.10 -19.42
C THR A 158 -2.99 9.07 -19.64
N HIS A 159 -2.62 7.81 -19.90
CA HIS A 159 -3.59 6.72 -20.05
C HIS A 159 -4.38 6.49 -18.76
N PHE A 160 -3.70 6.53 -17.61
CA PHE A 160 -4.32 6.42 -16.29
C PHE A 160 -5.38 7.47 -16.05
N LEU A 161 -5.03 8.74 -16.23
CA LEU A 161 -5.95 9.85 -15.98
C LEU A 161 -7.14 9.82 -16.93
N ARG A 162 -6.91 9.68 -18.24
CA ARG A 162 -8.01 9.65 -19.23
C ARG A 162 -9.01 8.52 -18.98
N ARG A 163 -8.54 7.40 -18.42
CA ARG A 163 -9.38 6.22 -18.20
C ARG A 163 -10.11 6.24 -16.86
N ASN A 164 -9.43 6.65 -15.78
CA ASN A 164 -10.02 6.65 -14.44
C ASN A 164 -10.73 7.97 -14.11
N PHE A 165 -10.38 9.06 -14.78
CA PHE A 165 -10.90 10.42 -14.57
C PHE A 165 -11.22 11.07 -15.91
N PRO A 166 -12.25 10.59 -16.64
CA PRO A 166 -12.53 11.02 -18.02
C PRO A 166 -12.93 12.50 -18.15
N SER A 167 -13.34 13.16 -17.06
CA SER A 167 -13.62 14.59 -17.00
C SER A 167 -12.37 15.47 -16.87
N VAL A 168 -11.22 14.89 -16.53
CA VAL A 168 -9.98 15.61 -16.27
C VAL A 168 -9.20 15.85 -17.56
N ASP A 169 -8.72 17.08 -17.74
CA ASP A 169 -7.66 17.38 -18.73
C ASP A 169 -6.34 16.76 -18.26
N ALA A 170 -6.09 15.52 -18.68
CA ALA A 170 -4.90 14.76 -18.32
C ALA A 170 -3.61 15.47 -18.74
N ASP A 171 -3.58 16.05 -19.94
CA ASP A 171 -2.38 16.70 -20.46
C ASP A 171 -2.11 18.00 -19.69
N GLY A 172 -3.15 18.80 -19.41
CA GLY A 172 -3.07 19.98 -18.55
C GLY A 172 -2.59 19.65 -17.14
N ALA A 173 -3.16 18.63 -16.49
CA ALA A 173 -2.78 18.22 -15.14
C ALA A 173 -1.32 17.75 -15.06
N LEU A 174 -0.86 16.93 -16.00
CA LEU A 174 0.52 16.46 -16.04
C LEU A 174 1.52 17.55 -16.42
N THR A 175 1.10 18.57 -17.17
CA THR A 175 1.93 19.74 -17.48
C THR A 175 2.06 20.64 -16.26
N HIS A 176 0.96 20.89 -15.55
CA HIS A 176 0.96 21.64 -14.29
C HIS A 176 1.90 21.06 -13.23
N LEU A 177 1.99 19.73 -13.13
CA LEU A 177 2.93 19.03 -12.25
C LEU A 177 4.38 19.21 -12.70
N ALA A 178 4.66 19.06 -13.99
CA ALA A 178 6.01 19.21 -14.55
C ALA A 178 6.54 20.64 -14.36
N ASP A 179 5.71 21.66 -14.65
CA ASP A 179 6.07 23.08 -14.48
C ASP A 179 6.44 23.46 -13.03
N ARG A 180 6.12 22.59 -12.06
CA ARG A 180 6.38 22.79 -10.63
C ARG A 180 7.39 21.80 -10.05
N GLY A 181 8.03 20.97 -10.87
CA GLY A 181 8.98 19.97 -10.39
C GLY A 181 8.33 18.84 -9.57
N LEU A 182 7.05 18.55 -9.82
CA LEU A 182 6.26 17.55 -9.12
C LEU A 182 6.05 16.26 -9.95
N GLU A 183 6.88 16.01 -10.95
CA GLU A 183 6.78 14.84 -11.85
C GLU A 183 6.81 13.51 -11.11
N GLU A 184 7.56 13.44 -10.01
CA GLU A 184 7.63 12.25 -9.15
C GLU A 184 6.26 11.83 -8.59
N ILE A 185 5.27 12.73 -8.54
CA ILE A 185 3.91 12.40 -8.09
C ILE A 185 3.20 11.47 -9.08
N TYR A 186 3.33 11.67 -10.40
CA TYR A 186 2.61 10.85 -11.36
C TYR A 186 3.31 9.52 -11.66
N LYS A 187 4.59 9.38 -11.29
CA LYS A 187 5.37 8.15 -11.44
C LYS A 187 4.83 6.98 -10.62
N ASN A 188 4.09 7.29 -9.54
CA ASN A 188 3.45 6.30 -8.70
C ASN A 188 1.92 6.33 -8.94
N PRO A 189 1.29 5.21 -9.34
CA PRO A 189 -0.14 5.16 -9.68
C PRO A 189 -1.06 5.62 -8.54
N LEU A 190 -0.65 5.37 -7.30
CA LEU A 190 -1.39 5.73 -6.10
C LEU A 190 -1.46 7.24 -5.92
N THR A 191 -0.32 7.93 -6.04
CA THR A 191 -0.29 9.39 -5.92
C THR A 191 -0.89 10.07 -7.15
N LEU A 192 -0.81 9.44 -8.33
CA LEU A 192 -1.51 9.89 -9.52
C LEU A 192 -3.04 9.81 -9.38
N ARG A 193 -3.56 8.78 -8.71
CA ARG A 193 -4.99 8.70 -8.38
C ARG A 193 -5.43 9.91 -7.56
N LEU A 194 -4.67 10.31 -6.54
CA LEU A 194 -4.99 11.50 -5.73
C LEU A 194 -5.03 12.77 -6.59
N ILE A 195 -4.12 12.90 -7.58
CA ILE A 195 -4.17 14.01 -8.54
C ILE A 195 -5.45 13.94 -9.37
N GLY A 196 -5.84 12.77 -9.85
CA GLY A 196 -7.09 12.58 -10.58
C GLY A 196 -8.32 12.99 -9.77
N GLU A 197 -8.40 12.59 -8.50
CA GLU A 197 -9.49 12.99 -7.59
C GLU A 197 -9.56 14.51 -7.43
N VAL A 198 -8.43 15.17 -7.15
CA VAL A 198 -8.37 16.63 -6.98
C VAL A 198 -8.64 17.37 -8.30
N ALA A 199 -8.17 16.85 -9.42
CA ALA A 199 -8.39 17.46 -10.73
C ALA A 199 -9.84 17.30 -11.23
N ALA A 200 -10.55 16.27 -10.74
CA ALA A 200 -11.94 16.00 -11.07
C ALA A 200 -12.92 16.81 -10.20
N SER A 201 -12.46 17.40 -9.10
CA SER A 201 -13.25 18.32 -8.28
C SER A 201 -13.16 19.76 -8.80
N ASP A 202 -13.93 20.66 -8.20
CA ASP A 202 -13.88 22.10 -8.49
C ASP A 202 -12.65 22.81 -7.86
N GLU A 203 -11.72 22.05 -7.27
CA GLU A 203 -10.51 22.61 -6.68
C GLU A 203 -9.42 22.91 -7.70
N ALA A 204 -8.60 23.91 -7.39
CA ALA A 204 -7.39 24.15 -8.17
C ALA A 204 -6.43 22.94 -8.08
N LEU A 205 -5.64 22.71 -9.12
CA LEU A 205 -4.57 21.71 -9.05
C LEU A 205 -3.54 22.06 -7.96
N PRO A 206 -2.98 21.06 -7.26
CA PRO A 206 -2.08 21.29 -6.15
C PRO A 206 -0.73 21.82 -6.61
N ILE A 207 -0.14 22.74 -5.84
CA ILE A 207 1.20 23.31 -6.11
C ILE A 207 2.29 22.66 -5.26
N SER A 208 1.93 21.75 -4.35
CA SER A 208 2.86 21.00 -3.51
C SER A 208 2.28 19.63 -3.14
N ARG A 209 3.14 18.71 -2.68
CA ARG A 209 2.70 17.40 -2.14
C ARG A 209 1.79 17.55 -0.93
N ALA A 210 2.05 18.54 -0.08
CA ALA A 210 1.24 18.83 1.09
C ALA A 210 -0.18 19.22 0.69
N GLN A 211 -0.30 20.15 -0.27
CA GLN A 211 -1.60 20.59 -0.77
C GLN A 211 -2.35 19.47 -1.50
N LEU A 212 -1.65 18.60 -2.23
CA LEU A 212 -2.27 17.40 -2.82
C LEU A 212 -2.90 16.53 -1.74
N LEU A 213 -2.16 16.21 -0.68
CA LEU A 213 -2.64 15.31 0.37
C LEU A 213 -3.76 15.97 1.19
N GLU A 214 -3.65 17.25 1.49
CA GLU A 214 -4.71 18.02 2.17
C GLU A 214 -6.04 17.91 1.42
N ARG A 215 -6.04 18.30 0.13
CA ARG A 215 -7.24 18.29 -0.72
C ARG A 215 -7.78 16.89 -0.94
N ALA A 216 -6.90 15.94 -1.28
CA ALA A 216 -7.31 14.57 -1.51
C ALA A 216 -7.92 13.95 -0.24
N CYS A 217 -7.36 14.19 0.94
CA CYS A 217 -7.93 13.68 2.19
C CYS A 217 -9.30 14.32 2.48
N GLN A 218 -9.49 15.61 2.19
CA GLN A 218 -10.80 16.26 2.33
C GLN A 218 -11.85 15.62 1.42
N LEU A 219 -11.51 15.38 0.15
CA LEU A 219 -12.38 14.71 -0.83
C LEU A 219 -12.68 13.26 -0.46
N LEU A 220 -11.71 12.53 0.10
CA LEU A 220 -11.90 11.12 0.48
C LEU A 220 -12.77 10.94 1.73
N VAL A 221 -12.83 11.95 2.59
CA VAL A 221 -13.72 11.97 3.77
C VAL A 221 -15.15 12.35 3.40
N GLN A 222 -15.32 13.18 2.37
CA GLN A 222 -16.61 13.58 1.85
C GLN A 222 -17.17 12.48 0.93
N GLU A 223 -17.97 11.57 1.48
CA GLU A 223 -18.70 10.56 0.71
C GLU A 223 -19.93 11.22 0.06
N GLU A 224 -19.85 11.58 -1.23
CA GLU A 224 -20.96 12.18 -1.99
C GLU A 224 -22.04 11.17 -2.43
N ASN A 225 -21.94 9.91 -2.03
CA ASN A 225 -22.90 8.89 -2.43
C ASN A 225 -24.27 9.13 -1.76
N PRO A 226 -25.34 9.41 -2.53
CA PRO A 226 -26.67 9.73 -1.97
C PRO A 226 -27.23 8.63 -1.06
N ARG A 227 -26.78 7.38 -1.25
CA ARG A 227 -27.17 6.22 -0.43
C ARG A 227 -26.64 6.26 1.00
N HIS A 228 -25.66 7.12 1.28
CA HIS A 228 -24.98 7.25 2.57
C HIS A 228 -25.23 8.60 3.25
N HIS A 229 -26.11 9.46 2.70
CA HIS A 229 -26.45 10.76 3.31
C HIS A 229 -27.01 10.65 4.74
N ASP A 230 -27.68 9.54 5.08
CA ASP A 230 -28.21 9.30 6.43
C ASP A 230 -27.19 8.64 7.37
N ALA A 231 -25.96 8.37 6.91
CA ALA A 231 -24.95 7.69 7.71
C ALA A 231 -24.28 8.62 8.74
N ALA A 232 -23.75 8.05 9.82
CA ALA A 232 -23.10 8.80 10.90
C ALA A 232 -21.91 9.65 10.43
N HIS A 233 -21.18 9.22 9.39
CA HIS A 233 -20.06 9.98 8.82
C HIS A 233 -20.50 11.23 8.06
N ALA A 234 -21.67 11.23 7.42
CA ALA A 234 -22.19 12.37 6.67
C ALA A 234 -22.50 13.58 7.58
N HIS A 235 -22.69 13.33 8.88
CA HIS A 235 -23.01 14.36 9.88
C HIS A 235 -21.79 14.76 10.74
N ALA A 236 -20.66 14.05 10.61
CA ALA A 236 -19.46 14.33 11.36
C ALA A 236 -18.64 15.45 10.70
N GLU A 237 -18.03 16.31 11.52
CA GLU A 237 -17.09 17.31 11.02
C GLU A 237 -15.88 16.61 10.36
N ALA A 238 -15.55 17.02 9.13
CA ALA A 238 -14.46 16.42 8.36
C ALA A 238 -13.14 16.37 9.14
N GLU A 239 -12.83 17.40 9.93
CA GLU A 239 -11.63 17.44 10.76
C GLU A 239 -11.59 16.31 11.80
N LYS A 240 -12.72 15.96 12.41
CA LYS A 240 -12.78 14.85 13.39
C LYS A 240 -12.57 13.50 12.70
N LEU A 241 -13.12 13.32 11.50
CA LEU A 241 -12.91 12.10 10.71
C LEU A 241 -11.45 11.96 10.29
N LEU A 242 -10.82 13.06 9.83
CA LEU A 242 -9.41 13.10 9.46
C LEU A 242 -8.50 12.78 10.66
N LEU A 243 -8.78 13.36 11.84
CA LEU A 243 -8.00 13.10 13.04
C LEU A 243 -8.19 11.67 13.56
N ALA A 244 -9.39 11.10 13.48
CA ALA A 244 -9.62 9.71 13.88
C ALA A 244 -8.92 8.73 12.94
N ALA A 245 -9.00 8.96 11.62
CA ALA A 245 -8.22 8.21 10.64
C ALA A 245 -6.71 8.37 10.88
N GLY A 246 -6.25 9.57 11.25
CA GLY A 246 -4.87 9.84 11.62
C GLY A 246 -4.41 9.11 12.88
N ALA A 247 -5.27 9.00 13.90
CA ALA A 247 -4.99 8.21 15.11
C ALA A 247 -4.78 6.73 14.77
N TYR A 248 -5.67 6.17 13.93
CA TYR A 248 -5.51 4.82 13.41
C TYR A 248 -4.21 4.69 12.60
N ALA A 249 -3.93 5.64 11.69
CA ALA A 249 -2.74 5.63 10.85
C ALA A 249 -1.43 5.63 11.64
N ALA A 250 -1.30 6.54 12.60
CA ALA A 250 -0.14 6.62 13.47
C ALA A 250 0.02 5.32 14.26
N THR A 251 -1.06 4.79 14.82
CA THR A 251 -1.03 3.53 15.57
C THR A 251 -0.60 2.35 14.69
N GLN A 252 -1.16 2.25 13.47
CA GLN A 252 -0.82 1.19 12.53
C GLN A 252 0.67 1.22 12.17
N LEU A 253 1.21 2.40 11.85
CA LEU A 253 2.60 2.58 11.44
C LEU A 253 3.57 2.37 12.60
N LEU A 254 3.31 2.97 13.77
CA LEU A 254 4.20 2.92 14.94
C LEU A 254 4.25 1.53 15.57
N CYS A 255 3.15 0.77 15.51
CA CYS A 255 3.04 -0.56 16.09
C CYS A 255 3.18 -1.69 15.06
N ASP A 256 3.46 -1.38 13.79
CA ASP A 256 3.59 -2.34 12.69
C ASP A 256 2.40 -3.32 12.58
N LEU A 257 1.18 -2.76 12.66
CA LEU A 257 -0.05 -3.55 12.68
C LEU A 257 -0.56 -3.84 11.26
N ALA A 258 -1.09 -5.04 11.06
CA ALA A 258 -1.69 -5.49 9.82
C ALA A 258 -3.01 -4.76 9.49
N GLY A 259 -3.78 -4.33 10.50
CA GLY A 259 -5.06 -3.66 10.24
C GLY A 259 -5.85 -3.30 11.49
N LEU A 260 -7.00 -2.66 11.27
CA LEU A 260 -8.01 -2.41 12.28
C LEU A 260 -9.09 -3.48 12.22
N PHE A 261 -9.60 -3.89 13.37
CA PHE A 261 -10.70 -4.84 13.49
C PHE A 261 -11.90 -4.20 14.19
N ASN A 262 -13.04 -4.20 13.51
CA ASN A 262 -14.33 -3.74 14.05
C ASN A 262 -15.29 -4.93 14.25
N GLY A 263 -14.86 -5.84 15.11
CA GLY A 263 -15.60 -7.05 15.46
C GLY A 263 -15.51 -7.37 16.95
N PRO A 264 -16.04 -8.52 17.41
CA PRO A 264 -16.03 -8.85 18.83
C PRO A 264 -14.62 -8.86 19.41
N ALA A 265 -14.38 -8.10 20.48
CA ALA A 265 -13.05 -7.91 21.08
C ALA A 265 -12.33 -9.22 21.48
N GLY A 266 -13.07 -10.31 21.72
CA GLY A 266 -12.49 -11.63 22.00
C GLY A 266 -11.97 -12.39 20.77
N THR A 267 -12.07 -11.83 19.58
CA THR A 267 -11.76 -12.49 18.29
C THR A 267 -10.82 -11.67 17.41
N ILE A 268 -10.06 -10.75 18.01
CA ILE A 268 -9.13 -9.88 17.29
C ILE A 268 -8.09 -10.76 16.56
N PRO A 269 -7.96 -10.65 15.23
CA PRO A 269 -6.94 -11.37 14.49
C PRO A 269 -5.53 -10.94 14.89
N ASP A 270 -4.55 -11.82 14.68
CA ASP A 270 -3.13 -11.50 14.94
C ASP A 270 -2.70 -10.21 14.23
N SER A 271 -1.88 -9.42 14.92
CA SER A 271 -1.35 -8.13 14.41
C SER A 271 -2.42 -7.10 14.04
N CYS A 272 -3.68 -7.27 14.47
CA CYS A 272 -4.72 -6.24 14.34
C CYS A 272 -4.95 -5.50 15.66
N ILE A 273 -5.48 -4.28 15.58
CA ILE A 273 -5.97 -3.54 16.74
C ILE A 273 -7.48 -3.38 16.68
N HIS A 274 -8.15 -3.42 17.84
CA HIS A 274 -9.59 -3.24 17.92
C HIS A 274 -9.98 -1.76 17.79
N VAL A 275 -11.07 -1.46 17.08
CA VAL A 275 -11.58 -0.07 16.90
C VAL A 275 -11.76 0.69 18.20
N GLY A 276 -12.24 0.03 19.25
CA GLY A 276 -12.43 0.64 20.57
C GLY A 276 -11.13 1.09 21.25
N SER A 277 -9.98 0.48 20.91
CA SER A 277 -8.68 0.96 21.41
C SER A 277 -8.26 2.25 20.71
N ILE A 278 -8.60 2.41 19.43
CA ILE A 278 -8.39 3.67 18.70
C ILE A 278 -9.35 4.74 19.21
N ALA A 279 -10.63 4.42 19.43
CA ALA A 279 -11.63 5.37 19.92
C ALA A 279 -11.28 5.99 21.29
N ALA A 280 -10.44 5.31 22.08
CA ALA A 280 -9.95 5.80 23.36
C ALA A 280 -8.76 6.79 23.25
N LEU A 281 -8.18 6.93 22.06
CA LEU A 281 -7.09 7.88 21.81
C LEU A 281 -7.62 9.32 21.69
N PRO A 282 -6.81 10.34 22.02
CA PRO A 282 -7.20 11.73 21.84
C PRO A 282 -7.61 12.03 20.40
N HIS A 283 -8.68 12.81 20.20
CA HIS A 283 -9.17 13.24 18.88
C HIS A 283 -9.57 12.09 17.93
N ALA A 284 -9.83 10.90 18.47
CA ALA A 284 -10.17 9.71 17.69
C ALA A 284 -11.61 9.23 17.90
N GLU A 285 -12.46 10.06 18.53
CA GLU A 285 -13.83 9.71 18.87
C GLU A 285 -14.70 9.37 17.66
N ALA A 286 -14.34 9.86 16.47
CA ALA A 286 -15.06 9.64 15.23
C ALA A 286 -14.58 8.42 14.43
N ILE A 287 -13.76 7.52 15.02
CA ILE A 287 -13.15 6.42 14.27
C ILE A 287 -14.18 5.51 13.61
N ASP A 288 -15.28 5.15 14.30
CA ASP A 288 -16.34 4.32 13.72
C ASP A 288 -16.94 4.95 12.46
N ALA A 289 -17.13 6.26 12.46
CA ALA A 289 -17.59 7.00 11.29
C ALA A 289 -16.50 7.06 10.20
N ALA A 290 -15.23 7.24 10.57
CA ALA A 290 -14.12 7.30 9.63
C ALA A 290 -13.93 5.98 8.84
N LEU A 291 -14.28 4.81 9.40
CA LEU A 291 -14.25 3.52 8.70
C LEU A 291 -15.21 3.42 7.51
N HIS A 292 -16.16 4.34 7.43
CA HIS A 292 -17.15 4.40 6.36
C HIS A 292 -16.82 5.48 5.31
N THR A 293 -15.65 6.10 5.40
CA THR A 293 -15.13 7.05 4.38
C THR A 293 -14.26 6.33 3.36
N ARG A 294 -13.92 6.99 2.25
CA ARG A 294 -13.00 6.46 1.23
C ARG A 294 -11.53 6.46 1.68
N LEU A 295 -11.21 6.95 2.88
CA LEU A 295 -9.87 6.84 3.46
C LEU A 295 -9.52 5.43 3.90
N VAL A 296 -10.52 4.57 4.11
CA VAL A 296 -10.37 3.24 4.69
C VAL A 296 -10.99 2.20 3.77
N GLU A 297 -10.25 1.13 3.50
CA GLU A 297 -10.70 -0.01 2.70
C GLU A 297 -11.04 -1.19 3.61
N ALA A 298 -12.17 -1.85 3.35
CA ALA A 298 -12.59 -3.05 4.06
C ALA A 298 -12.01 -4.30 3.38
N GLU A 299 -11.22 -5.10 4.13
CA GLU A 299 -10.62 -6.34 3.61
C GLU A 299 -11.49 -7.58 3.82
N GLY A 300 -12.73 -7.39 4.26
CA GLY A 300 -13.63 -8.47 4.68
C GLY A 300 -13.34 -8.94 6.10
N GLY A 301 -14.25 -9.76 6.65
CA GLY A 301 -14.12 -10.26 8.02
C GLY A 301 -13.98 -9.17 9.08
N GLN A 302 -14.63 -8.01 8.88
CA GLN A 302 -14.56 -6.83 9.77
C GLN A 302 -13.16 -6.24 9.95
N ARG A 303 -12.25 -6.50 9.00
CA ARG A 303 -10.92 -5.89 8.95
C ARG A 303 -10.91 -4.70 8.00
N PHE A 304 -10.14 -3.70 8.39
CA PHE A 304 -10.00 -2.45 7.68
C PHE A 304 -8.53 -2.07 7.59
N GLN A 305 -8.15 -1.45 6.48
CA GLN A 305 -6.83 -0.85 6.29
C GLN A 305 -6.99 0.57 5.75
N LEU A 306 -6.02 1.44 6.01
CA LEU A 306 -5.98 2.73 5.32
C LEU A 306 -5.72 2.51 3.84
N LEU A 307 -6.43 3.28 3.02
CA LEU A 307 -6.37 3.18 1.57
C LEU A 307 -4.92 3.19 1.08
N HIS A 308 -4.13 4.13 1.59
CA HIS A 308 -2.79 4.40 1.07
C HIS A 308 -1.80 4.78 2.16
N ARG A 309 -0.57 4.25 2.06
CA ARG A 309 0.51 4.55 3.02
C ARG A 309 0.87 6.04 3.08
N VAL A 310 0.91 6.75 1.94
CA VAL A 310 1.22 8.19 1.93
C VAL A 310 0.16 8.99 2.67
N ILE A 311 -1.12 8.60 2.55
CA ILE A 311 -2.22 9.16 3.35
C ILE A 311 -2.02 8.85 4.84
N ALA A 312 -1.66 7.60 5.16
CA ALA A 312 -1.41 7.18 6.54
C ALA A 312 -0.28 7.99 7.20
N GLU A 313 0.84 8.20 6.50
CA GLU A 313 1.96 9.01 6.98
C GLU A 313 1.55 10.47 7.20
N TYR A 314 0.80 11.07 6.27
CA TYR A 314 0.32 12.45 6.37
C TYR A 314 -0.71 12.64 7.51
N LEU A 315 -1.76 11.82 7.55
CA LEU A 315 -2.81 11.91 8.58
C LEU A 315 -2.29 11.51 9.96
N GLY A 316 -1.40 10.52 10.03
CA GLY A 316 -0.74 10.13 11.27
C GLY A 316 0.08 11.29 11.85
N ALA A 317 0.82 12.01 11.01
CA ALA A 317 1.57 13.18 11.43
C ALA A 317 0.64 14.33 11.86
N LYS A 318 -0.44 14.55 11.13
CA LYS A 318 -1.48 15.53 11.50
C LYS A 318 -2.03 15.26 12.90
N TRP A 319 -2.37 14.00 13.18
CA TRP A 319 -2.87 13.59 14.49
C TRP A 319 -1.83 13.73 15.61
N LEU A 320 -0.58 13.33 15.36
CA LEU A 320 0.52 13.49 16.32
C LEU A 320 0.79 14.97 16.65
N ALA A 321 0.80 15.84 15.63
CA ALA A 321 0.93 17.29 15.81
C ALA A 321 -0.26 17.85 16.61
N ARG A 322 -1.48 17.37 16.33
CA ARG A 322 -2.66 17.77 17.11
C ARG A 322 -2.58 17.35 18.57
N CYS A 323 -2.04 16.16 18.86
CA CYS A 323 -1.77 15.70 20.22
C CYS A 323 -0.73 16.59 20.92
N PHE A 324 0.34 16.97 20.22
CA PHE A 324 1.35 17.90 20.72
C PHE A 324 0.74 19.26 21.09
N GLN A 325 -0.03 19.84 20.18
CA GLN A 325 -0.77 21.10 20.40
C GLN A 325 -1.78 21.01 21.55
N SER A 326 -2.22 19.81 21.91
CA SER A 326 -3.13 19.53 23.04
C SER A 326 -2.40 19.22 24.35
N GLY A 327 -1.07 19.36 24.40
CA GLY A 327 -0.27 19.25 25.63
C GLY A 327 0.58 18.00 25.77
N VAL A 328 0.64 17.11 24.77
CA VAL A 328 1.64 16.03 24.75
C VAL A 328 3.02 16.62 24.52
N SER A 329 4.01 16.27 25.33
CA SER A 329 5.37 16.81 25.17
C SER A 329 6.08 16.23 23.94
N ALA A 330 6.89 17.05 23.27
CA ALA A 330 7.74 16.62 22.16
C ALA A 330 8.57 15.39 22.51
N ARG A 331 9.15 15.34 23.72
CA ARG A 331 9.90 14.16 24.22
C ARG A 331 9.08 12.87 24.17
N ARG A 332 7.80 12.90 24.55
CA ARG A 332 6.94 11.71 24.48
C ARG A 332 6.64 11.33 23.04
N LEU A 333 6.34 12.32 22.20
CA LEU A 333 6.09 12.11 20.78
C LEU A 333 7.30 11.45 20.08
N PHE A 334 8.49 12.03 20.23
CA PHE A 334 9.71 11.48 19.60
C PHE A 334 10.13 10.12 20.16
N SER A 335 9.79 9.79 21.41
CA SER A 335 10.04 8.46 21.96
C SER A 335 9.29 7.33 21.24
N LEU A 336 8.23 7.66 20.48
CA LEU A 336 7.51 6.71 19.63
C LEU A 336 8.30 6.32 18.38
N PHE A 337 9.17 7.20 17.89
CA PHE A 337 9.96 6.97 16.68
C PHE A 337 11.26 6.20 16.95
N GLY A 338 11.63 5.99 18.21
CA GLY A 338 12.79 5.18 18.57
C GLY A 338 13.53 5.68 19.80
N GLN A 339 14.50 4.88 20.24
CA GLN A 339 15.31 5.13 21.44
C GLN A 339 16.74 5.52 21.04
N GLY A 340 16.91 6.65 20.34
CA GLY A 340 18.22 7.31 20.19
C GLY A 340 19.14 6.87 19.05
N HIS A 341 18.74 5.92 18.18
CA HIS A 341 19.51 5.51 16.99
C HIS A 341 19.04 6.15 15.67
N GLY A 342 18.22 7.20 15.75
CA GLY A 342 17.56 7.83 14.61
C GLY A 342 16.20 7.21 14.28
N VAL A 343 15.50 7.80 13.31
CA VAL A 343 14.15 7.37 12.89
C VAL A 343 14.24 6.14 11.96
N PRO A 344 13.59 5.01 12.30
CA PRO A 344 13.48 3.83 11.44
C PRO A 344 13.01 4.20 10.05
N THR A 345 13.57 3.55 9.02
CA THR A 345 13.22 3.83 7.62
C THR A 345 11.71 3.77 7.37
N SER A 346 11.02 2.82 8.02
CA SER A 346 9.56 2.65 7.96
C SER A 346 8.75 3.77 8.63
N LEU A 347 9.37 4.69 9.36
CA LEU A 347 8.70 5.81 10.04
C LEU A 347 9.17 7.18 9.55
N ARG A 348 10.14 7.25 8.63
CA ARG A 348 10.69 8.52 8.13
C ARG A 348 9.64 9.39 7.43
N GLY A 349 8.72 8.80 6.67
CA GLY A 349 7.64 9.54 6.03
C GLY A 349 6.71 10.20 7.04
N LEU A 350 6.25 9.42 8.03
CA LEU A 350 5.46 9.92 9.16
C LEU A 350 6.20 11.03 9.93
N HIS A 351 7.48 10.83 10.24
CA HIS A 351 8.31 11.81 10.95
C HIS A 351 8.49 13.10 10.14
N ALA A 352 8.79 12.99 8.85
CA ALA A 352 9.03 14.15 7.99
C ALA A 352 7.80 15.06 7.89
N TRP A 353 6.60 14.51 7.94
CA TRP A 353 5.36 15.29 7.93
C TRP A 353 5.09 16.05 9.24
N LEU A 354 5.71 15.71 10.37
CA LEU A 354 5.50 16.45 11.62
C LEU A 354 5.89 17.92 11.48
N ALA A 355 7.03 18.18 10.85
CA ALA A 355 7.54 19.52 10.58
C ALA A 355 6.59 20.37 9.71
N HIS A 356 5.75 19.74 8.88
CA HIS A 356 4.76 20.44 8.08
C HIS A 356 3.59 20.97 8.92
N PHE A 357 3.21 20.25 9.98
CA PHE A 357 2.06 20.61 10.82
C PHE A 357 2.43 21.46 12.04
N ASP A 358 3.69 21.41 12.47
CA ASP A 358 4.22 22.25 13.54
C ASP A 358 5.74 22.43 13.38
N ASP A 359 6.19 23.65 13.11
CA ASP A 359 7.61 23.96 12.89
C ASP A 359 8.49 23.62 14.10
N THR A 360 7.93 23.60 15.32
CA THR A 360 8.68 23.23 16.52
C THR A 360 9.04 21.73 16.56
N LEU A 361 8.39 20.92 15.71
CA LEU A 361 8.69 19.50 15.51
C LEU A 361 9.66 19.26 14.35
N ALA A 362 10.19 20.32 13.71
CA ALA A 362 11.17 20.21 12.62
C ALA A 362 12.60 19.89 13.10
N GLU A 363 12.91 20.19 14.36
CA GLU A 363 14.26 20.08 14.93
C GLU A 363 14.35 19.04 16.06
N VAL A 364 14.40 17.75 15.72
CA VAL A 364 15.02 16.68 16.55
C VAL A 364 15.65 15.61 15.68
#